data_AF-U5IJM7-F1
#
_entry.id   AF-U5IJM7-F1
#
_cell.length_a   1.000
_cell.length_b   1.000
_cell.length_c   1.000
_cell.angle_alpha   90.00
_cell.angle_beta   90.00
_cell.angle_gamma   90.00
#
_symmetry.space_group_name_H-M   'P 1'
#
loop_
_entity.id
_entity.type
_entity.pdbx_description
1 polymer ?
#
loop_
_entity_poly.entity_id
_entity_poly.type
_entity_poly.pdbx_seq_one_letter_code
_entity_poly.pdbx_strand_id
1 'polypeptide(L)'
;DITVASEVMAILCLSKDIDDLKARLGKIIVGYTYGKQSDGSEKPVTAAQINAQGAMAALLKDALKPNLVQTLEGTPAFIHGGPFAN
;
A
#
# COMPACT_ATOMS: atom_id res chain seq x y z
N ASP A 1 11.09 -1.52 -9.96
CA ASP A 1 9.86 -1.87 -10.70
C ASP A 1 9.12 -0.64 -11.21
N ILE A 2 8.06 -0.83 -12.00
CA ILE A 2 7.11 0.23 -12.37
C ILE A 2 6.10 0.45 -11.24
N THR A 3 5.55 1.66 -11.09
CA THR A 3 4.72 2.06 -9.94
C THR A 3 3.58 1.09 -9.60
N VAL A 4 2.93 0.50 -10.60
CA VAL A 4 1.83 -0.46 -10.40
C VAL A 4 2.25 -1.81 -9.80
N ALA A 5 3.54 -2.14 -9.86
CA ALA A 5 4.11 -3.32 -9.21
C ALA A 5 4.52 -3.06 -7.75
N SER A 6 4.37 -1.83 -7.25
CA SER A 6 4.65 -1.51 -5.85
C SER A 6 3.67 -2.20 -4.91
N GLU A 7 4.15 -2.72 -3.78
CA GLU A 7 3.30 -3.23 -2.70
C GLU A 7 2.33 -2.15 -2.19
N VAL A 8 2.71 -0.87 -2.27
CA VAL A 8 1.82 0.25 -1.95
C VAL A 8 0.58 0.27 -2.85
N MET A 9 0.70 -0.08 -4.14
CA MET A 9 -0.44 -0.17 -5.06
C MET A 9 -1.36 -1.32 -4.66
N ALA A 10 -0.81 -2.50 -4.35
CA ALA A 10 -1.58 -3.64 -3.87
C ALA A 10 -2.31 -3.31 -2.56
N ILE A 11 -1.63 -2.67 -1.61
CA ILE A 11 -2.21 -2.21 -0.35
C ILE A 11 -3.33 -1.20 -0.59
N LEU A 12 -3.14 -0.21 -1.47
CA LEU A 12 -4.19 0.76 -1.82
C LEU A 12 -5.46 0.06 -2.31
N CYS A 13 -5.32 -0.95 -3.17
CA CYS A 13 -6.44 -1.69 -3.75
C CYS A 13 -7.14 -2.65 -2.78
N LEU A 14 -6.46 -3.06 -1.70
CA LEU A 14 -6.97 -4.02 -0.71
C LEU A 14 -7.40 -3.38 0.62
N SER A 15 -7.22 -2.07 0.77
CA SER A 15 -7.56 -1.33 1.98
C SER A 15 -9.03 -0.94 2.00
N LYS A 16 -9.68 -1.08 3.16
CA LYS A 16 -11.11 -0.74 3.33
C LYS A 16 -11.35 0.73 3.67
N ASP A 17 -10.41 1.35 4.36
CA ASP A 17 -10.47 2.72 4.85
C ASP A 17 -9.05 3.23 5.14
N ILE A 18 -8.94 4.49 5.59
CA ILE A 18 -7.64 5.15 5.84
C ILE A 18 -6.87 4.52 7.00
N ASP A 19 -7.56 3.97 8.00
CA ASP A 19 -6.93 3.33 9.15
C ASP A 19 -6.39 1.95 8.77
N ASP A 20 -7.15 1.17 7.98
CA ASP A 20 -6.69 -0.08 7.38
C ASP A 20 -5.50 0.16 6.42
N LEU A 21 -5.58 1.20 5.58
CA LEU A 21 -4.46 1.60 4.70
C LEU A 21 -3.20 1.88 5.51
N LYS A 22 -3.28 2.75 6.52
CA LYS A 22 -2.15 3.09 7.38
C LYS A 22 -1.60 1.87 8.12
N ALA A 23 -2.47 0.99 8.64
CA ALA A 23 -2.08 -0.22 9.34
C ALA A 23 -1.34 -1.21 8.42
N ARG A 24 -1.81 -1.38 7.17
CA ARG A 24 -1.17 -2.23 6.16
C ARG A 24 0.16 -1.66 5.70
N LEU A 25 0.22 -0.36 5.40
CA LEU A 25 1.47 0.33 5.05
C LEU A 25 2.53 0.15 6.15
N GLY A 26 2.14 0.18 7.43
CA GLY A 26 3.07 -0.04 8.54
C GLY A 26 3.65 -1.45 8.64
N LYS A 27 3.00 -2.45 8.02
CA LYS A 27 3.45 -3.85 8.02
C LYS A 27 4.40 -4.20 6.87
N ILE A 28 4.57 -3.30 5.89
CA ILE A 28 5.54 -3.47 4.79
C ILE A 28 6.92 -3.74 5.38
N ILE A 29 7.56 -4.85 4.99
CA ILE A 29 8.96 -5.13 5.34
C ILE A 29 9.83 -4.37 4.35
N VAL A 30 10.63 -3.43 4.86
CA VAL A 30 11.52 -2.59 4.05
C VAL A 30 12.96 -3.09 4.02
N GLY A 31 13.29 -4.09 4.84
CA GLY A 31 14.61 -4.69 4.88
C GLY A 31 14.78 -5.60 6.08
N TYR A 32 16.02 -5.98 6.35
CA TYR A 32 16.40 -6.85 7.47
C TYR A 32 17.63 -6.27 8.18
N THR A 33 17.75 -6.48 9.49
CA THR A 33 18.94 -6.05 10.23
C THR A 33 20.12 -6.97 9.94
N TYR A 34 21.34 -6.47 10.20
CA TYR A 34 22.53 -7.33 10.20
C TYR A 34 22.48 -8.37 11.33
N GLY A 35 23.15 -9.50 11.10
CA GLY A 35 23.23 -10.62 12.05
C GLY A 35 22.00 -11.52 12.01
N LYS A 36 22.19 -12.78 12.45
CA LYS A 36 21.09 -13.72 12.62
C LYS A 36 20.58 -13.67 14.06
N GLN A 37 19.28 -13.84 14.22
CA GLN A 37 18.65 -14.09 15.52
C GLN A 37 19.10 -15.45 16.06
N SER A 38 18.79 -15.73 17.34
CA SER A 38 19.22 -16.96 18.03
C SER A 38 18.69 -18.25 17.38
N ASP A 39 17.59 -18.16 16.63
CA ASP A 39 17.00 -19.24 15.84
C ASP A 39 17.54 -19.34 14.40
N GLY A 40 18.54 -18.51 14.06
CA GLY A 40 19.13 -18.42 12.71
C GLY A 40 18.35 -17.55 11.72
N SER A 41 17.21 -16.97 12.11
CA SER A 41 16.40 -16.10 11.24
C SER A 41 16.97 -14.68 11.10
N GLU A 42 16.55 -13.96 10.06
CA GLU A 42 16.83 -12.53 9.93
C GLU A 42 15.73 -11.73 10.62
N LYS A 43 16.09 -10.60 11.25
CA LYS A 43 15.10 -9.74 11.89
C LYS A 43 14.56 -8.73 10.87
N PRO A 44 13.27 -8.79 10.50
CA PRO A 44 12.70 -7.85 9.55
C PRO A 44 12.60 -6.45 10.15
N VAL A 45 12.75 -5.45 9.29
CA VAL A 45 12.48 -4.03 9.57
C VAL A 45 11.24 -3.63 8.80
N THR A 46 10.23 -3.12 9.49
CA THR A 46 8.97 -2.67 8.88
C THR A 46 8.94 -1.16 8.68
N ALA A 47 8.07 -0.69 7.78
CA ALA A 47 7.84 0.74 7.57
C ALA A 47 7.38 1.46 8.85
N ALA A 48 6.67 0.77 9.76
CA ALA A 48 6.29 1.33 11.05
C ALA A 48 7.49 1.61 11.97
N GLN A 49 8.54 0.78 11.92
CA GLN A 49 9.75 0.97 12.73
C GLN A 49 10.56 2.20 12.32
N ILE A 50 10.37 2.69 11.09
CA ILE A 50 10.95 3.94 10.59
C ILE A 50 9.92 5.09 10.56
N ASN A 51 8.75 4.93 11.20
CA ASN A 51 7.67 5.93 11.29
C ASN A 51 7.12 6.44 9.94
N ALA A 52 7.21 5.64 8.87
CA ALA A 52 6.83 6.08 7.52
C ALA A 52 5.31 5.98 7.24
N GLN A 53 4.60 5.08 7.93
CA GLN A 53 3.20 4.73 7.65
C GLN A 53 2.23 5.90 7.75
N GLY A 54 2.44 6.83 8.69
CA GLY A 54 1.59 8.01 8.83
C GLY A 54 1.74 8.97 7.66
N ALA A 55 2.98 9.25 7.25
CA ALA A 55 3.27 10.12 6.11
C ALA A 55 2.79 9.51 4.80
N MET A 56 2.98 8.20 4.60
CA MET A 56 2.46 7.50 3.41
C MET A 56 0.93 7.56 3.34
N ALA A 57 0.23 7.31 4.45
CA ALA A 57 -1.22 7.42 4.51
C ALA A 57 -1.71 8.84 4.22
N ALA A 58 -0.99 9.87 4.69
CA ALA A 58 -1.31 11.27 4.42
C ALA A 58 -1.18 11.61 2.91
N LEU A 59 -0.12 11.14 2.26
CA LEU A 59 0.07 11.32 0.80
C LEU A 59 -1.00 10.60 -0.03
N LEU A 60 -1.52 9.48 0.48
CA LEU A 60 -2.52 8.65 -0.21
C LEU A 60 -3.97 8.98 0.17
N LYS A 61 -4.21 9.93 1.08
CA LYS A 61 -5.54 10.23 1.63
C LYS A 61 -6.58 10.49 0.54
N ASP A 62 -6.25 11.32 -0.44
CA ASP A 62 -7.17 11.62 -1.55
C ASP A 62 -7.11 10.54 -2.64
N ALA A 63 -5.95 9.91 -2.83
CA ALA A 63 -5.78 8.80 -3.76
C ALA A 63 -6.61 7.57 -3.39
N LEU A 64 -7.01 7.41 -2.13
CA LEU A 64 -7.90 6.34 -1.63
C LEU A 64 -9.37 6.54 -2.07
N LYS A 65 -9.75 7.74 -2.53
CA LYS A 65 -11.11 7.99 -3.01
C LYS A 65 -11.28 7.43 -4.43
N PRO A 66 -12.34 6.64 -4.71
CA PRO A 66 -12.63 6.19 -6.07
C PRO A 66 -12.89 7.34 -7.03
N ASN A 67 -12.42 7.23 -8.28
CA ASN A 67 -12.66 8.25 -9.30
C ASN A 67 -13.92 7.89 -10.09
N LEU A 68 -14.92 8.76 -10.03
CA LEU A 68 -16.17 8.61 -10.80
C LEU A 68 -16.00 9.18 -12.21
N VAL A 69 -16.39 8.38 -13.19
CA VAL A 69 -16.46 8.74 -14.62
C VAL A 69 -17.76 8.19 -15.21
N GLN A 70 -17.91 8.24 -16.53
CA GLN A 70 -19.09 7.72 -17.24
C GLN A 70 -18.68 6.95 -18.51
N THR A 71 -19.54 6.02 -18.94
CA THR A 71 -19.44 5.36 -20.26
C THR A 71 -19.91 6.30 -21.38
N LEU A 72 -19.82 5.87 -22.64
CA LEU A 72 -20.34 6.62 -23.80
C LEU A 72 -21.85 6.89 -23.73
N GLU A 73 -22.60 6.05 -23.01
CA GLU A 73 -24.06 6.15 -22.82
C GLU A 73 -24.44 6.91 -21.55
N GLY A 74 -23.46 7.50 -20.85
CA GLY A 74 -23.69 8.27 -19.63
C GLY A 74 -23.87 7.42 -18.37
N THR A 75 -23.66 6.10 -18.44
CA THR A 75 -23.72 5.22 -17.27
C THR A 75 -22.54 5.50 -16.34
N PRO A 76 -22.75 5.76 -15.03
CA PRO A 76 -21.66 6.00 -14.09
C PRO A 76 -20.74 4.78 -13.91
N ALA A 77 -19.43 5.02 -13.83
CA ALA A 77 -18.42 3.98 -13.62
C ALA A 77 -17.28 4.48 -12.72
N PHE A 78 -16.70 3.60 -11.91
CA PHE A 78 -15.50 3.92 -11.12
C PHE A 78 -14.23 3.38 -11.78
N ILE A 79 -13.16 4.19 -11.79
CA ILE A 79 -11.81 3.76 -12.16
C ILE A 79 -10.89 4.02 -10.97
N HIS A 80 -10.42 2.96 -10.32
CA HIS A 80 -9.63 3.09 -9.10
C HIS A 80 -8.70 1.89 -8.89
N GLY A 81 -7.43 2.17 -8.59
CA GLY A 81 -6.40 1.14 -8.45
C GLY A 81 -5.94 0.52 -9.77
N GLY A 82 -4.95 -0.36 -9.67
CA GLY A 82 -4.40 -1.07 -10.82
C GLY A 82 -3.10 -1.82 -10.48
N PRO A 83 -3.14 -2.85 -9.62
CA PRO A 83 -1.98 -3.66 -9.34
C PRO A 83 -1.69 -4.61 -10.51
N PHE A 84 -0.49 -5.20 -10.53
CA PHE A 84 -0.24 -6.36 -11.40
C PHE A 84 -1.14 -7.55 -11.02
N ALA A 85 -1.36 -8.44 -12.00
CA ALA A 85 -2.27 -9.59 -11.90
C ALA A 85 -1.54 -10.95 -12.02
N ASN A 86 -0.22 -10.96 -11.89
CA ASN A 86 0.62 -12.15 -11.99
C ASN A 86 0.90 -12.81 -10.63
#